data_AF-A0A941IVE9-F1
#
_entry.id   AF-A0A941IVE9-F1
#
_cell.length_a   1.000
_cell.length_b   1.000
_cell.length_c   1.000
_cell.angle_alpha   90.00
_cell.angle_beta   90.00
_cell.angle_gamma   90.00
#
_symmetry.space_group_name_H-M   'P 1'
#
loop_
_entity.id
_entity.type
_entity.pdbx_description
1 polymer ?
#
loop_
_entity_poly.entity_id
_entity_poly.type
_entity_poly.pdbx_seq_one_letter_code
_entity_poly.pdbx_strand_id
1 'polypeptide(L)'
;MDDRMRYGVVLPGGSASEQLELAVLAEEAGWDGVFVWEGVYGVDAWGLLCAMAVRTTRVRLGTLLTPLPWRRPWKVASQAATLDQLSGGRAILAVGLGAYPDMEMGTGEVVDRRERAERLDEGIDLIRTLWA
;
A
#
# COMPACT_ATOMS: atom_id res chain seq x y z
N MET A 1 11.93 -11.36 21.69
CA MET A 1 11.14 -10.44 20.85
C MET A 1 11.94 -9.16 20.79
N ASP A 2 12.25 -8.65 19.60
CA ASP A 2 13.00 -7.39 19.47
C ASP A 2 12.12 -6.25 20.01
N ASP A 3 12.55 -5.63 21.11
CA ASP A 3 11.81 -4.59 21.85
C ASP A 3 12.17 -3.18 21.37
N ARG A 4 12.94 -3.08 20.27
CA ARG A 4 13.34 -1.80 19.68
C ARG A 4 12.15 -1.15 18.95
N MET A 5 11.98 0.16 19.19
CA MET A 5 11.06 1.00 18.42
C MET A 5 11.43 0.97 16.92
N ARG A 6 10.42 0.77 16.07
CA ARG A 6 10.57 0.74 14.61
C ARG A 6 10.07 2.03 13.98
N TYR A 7 10.79 2.51 12.97
CA TYR A 7 10.46 3.77 12.29
C TYR A 7 10.22 3.53 10.80
N GLY A 8 9.12 4.06 10.28
CA GLY A 8 8.77 4.00 8.86
C GLY A 8 8.65 5.39 8.26
N VAL A 9 8.88 5.50 6.95
CA VAL A 9 8.74 6.75 6.20
C VAL A 9 7.67 6.60 5.13
N VAL A 10 6.84 7.63 4.98
CA VAL A 10 5.90 7.75 3.85
C VAL A 10 6.55 8.65 2.81
N LEU A 11 6.67 8.17 1.58
CA LEU A 11 7.33 8.94 0.53
C LEU A 11 6.49 10.16 0.13
N PRO A 12 7.14 11.32 -0.15
CA PRO A 12 6.44 12.58 -0.38
C PRO A 12 5.78 12.71 -1.76
N GLY A 13 5.84 11.67 -2.60
CA GLY A 13 5.40 11.70 -4.00
C GLY A 13 6.56 11.98 -4.98
N GLY A 14 6.25 12.50 -6.17
CA GLY A 14 7.20 12.67 -7.27
C GLY A 14 7.04 11.60 -8.35
N SER A 15 7.95 11.55 -9.31
CA SER A 15 7.97 10.51 -10.35
C SER A 15 8.24 9.12 -9.74
N ALA A 16 7.86 8.06 -10.47
CA ALA A 16 8.11 6.69 -10.02
C ALA A 16 9.60 6.42 -9.77
N SER A 17 10.48 6.94 -10.62
CA SER A 17 11.92 6.77 -10.48
C SER A 17 12.48 7.50 -9.25
N GLU A 18 12.04 8.73 -8.99
CA GLU A 18 12.46 9.47 -7.79
C GLU A 18 12.03 8.75 -6.51
N GLN A 19 10.79 8.26 -6.47
CA GLN A 19 10.30 7.52 -5.31
C GLN A 19 11.04 6.19 -5.12
N LEU A 20 11.40 5.49 -6.20
CA LEU A 20 12.21 4.27 -6.12
C LEU A 20 13.58 4.54 -5.51
N GLU A 21 14.26 5.60 -5.95
CA GLU A 21 15.57 5.98 -5.39
C GLU A 21 15.45 6.43 -3.92
N LEU A 22 14.35 7.11 -3.54
CA LEU A 22 14.08 7.44 -2.13
C LEU A 22 13.87 6.19 -1.26
N ALA A 23 13.25 5.12 -1.79
CA ALA A 23 13.10 3.87 -1.04
C ALA A 23 14.44 3.18 -0.79
N VAL A 24 15.35 3.19 -1.77
CA VAL A 24 16.72 2.68 -1.61
C VAL A 24 17.47 3.50 -0.58
N LEU A 25 17.42 4.83 -0.68
CA LEU A 25 18.05 5.73 0.28
C LEU A 25 17.48 5.55 1.70
N ALA A 26 16.18 5.32 1.84
CA ALA A 26 15.57 5.04 3.13
C ALA A 26 16.07 3.71 3.73
N GLU A 27 16.26 2.67 2.91
CA GLU A 27 16.87 1.42 3.38
C GLU A 27 18.30 1.61 3.88
N GLU A 28 19.12 2.32 3.11
CA GLU A 28 20.52 2.64 3.44
C GLU A 28 20.63 3.50 4.70
N ALA A 29 19.69 4.42 4.90
CA ALA A 29 19.60 5.25 6.10
C ALA A 29 19.06 4.51 7.34
N GLY A 30 18.71 3.22 7.21
CA GLY A 30 18.34 2.37 8.36
C GLY A 30 16.86 2.40 8.73
N TRP A 31 15.97 2.92 7.88
CA TRP A 31 14.53 2.87 8.13
C TRP A 31 14.02 1.42 8.22
N ASP A 32 12.95 1.19 8.97
CA ASP A 32 12.35 -0.15 9.13
C ASP A 32 11.23 -0.42 8.10
N GLY A 33 10.66 0.63 7.52
CA GLY A 33 9.63 0.52 6.49
C GLY A 33 9.52 1.75 5.59
N VAL A 34 9.11 1.52 4.35
CA VAL A 34 8.83 2.51 3.32
C VAL A 34 7.39 2.33 2.86
N PHE A 35 6.64 3.43 2.86
CA PHE A 35 5.24 3.44 2.51
C PHE A 35 4.95 4.45 1.39
N VAL A 36 4.02 4.09 0.51
CA VAL A 36 3.59 4.96 -0.60
C VAL A 36 2.09 5.22 -0.53
N TRP A 37 1.69 6.37 -1.08
CA TRP A 37 0.29 6.75 -1.21
C TRP A 37 -0.35 6.00 -2.39
N GLU A 38 -1.59 5.53 -2.22
CA GLU A 38 -2.42 5.02 -3.31
C GLU A 38 -3.51 6.06 -3.62
N GLY A 39 -3.17 7.00 -4.51
CA GLY A 39 -4.13 8.00 -5.00
C GLY A 39 -5.00 7.47 -6.13
N VAL A 40 -6.10 8.16 -6.42
CA VAL A 40 -6.98 7.87 -7.57
C VAL A 40 -6.24 7.98 -8.91
N TYR A 41 -5.23 8.84 -8.97
CA TYR A 41 -4.40 9.09 -10.14
C TYR A 41 -2.93 9.32 -9.73
N GLY A 42 -2.03 9.27 -10.70
CA GLY A 42 -0.60 9.48 -10.49
C GLY A 42 0.20 8.19 -10.63
N VAL A 43 1.28 8.07 -9.84
CA VAL A 43 2.14 6.88 -9.85
C VAL A 43 1.37 5.70 -9.24
N ASP A 44 1.30 4.58 -9.97
CA ASP A 44 0.68 3.36 -9.47
C ASP A 44 1.48 2.80 -8.28
N ALA A 45 0.85 2.79 -7.11
CA ALA A 45 1.47 2.37 -5.85
C ALA A 45 1.99 0.93 -5.89
N TRP A 46 1.20 0.01 -6.44
CA TRP A 46 1.51 -1.42 -6.44
C TRP A 46 2.66 -1.76 -7.39
N GLY A 47 2.68 -1.18 -8.60
CA GLY A 47 3.79 -1.30 -9.53
C GLY A 47 5.08 -0.71 -8.96
N LEU A 48 4.99 0.46 -8.31
CA LEU A 48 6.13 1.09 -7.65
C LEU A 48 6.67 0.24 -6.49
N LEU A 49 5.79 -0.31 -5.63
CA LEU A 49 6.19 -1.20 -4.53
C LEU A 49 6.88 -2.46 -5.03
N CYS A 50 6.42 -3.05 -6.14
CA CYS A 50 7.11 -4.18 -6.77
C CYS A 50 8.52 -3.80 -7.27
N ALA A 51 8.69 -2.60 -7.84
CA ALA A 51 10.00 -2.09 -8.23
C ALA A 51 10.92 -1.87 -7.01
N MET A 52 10.37 -1.34 -5.91
CA MET A 52 11.09 -1.18 -4.65
C MET A 52 11.50 -2.53 -4.05
N ALA A 53 10.63 -3.54 -4.15
CA ALA A 53 10.90 -4.88 -3.64
C ALA A 53 12.14 -5.52 -4.26
N VAL A 54 12.36 -5.32 -5.58
CA VAL A 54 13.54 -5.85 -6.28
C VAL A 54 14.80 -5.00 -6.09
N ARG A 55 14.68 -3.76 -5.61
CA ARG A 55 15.79 -2.82 -5.38
C ARG A 55 16.21 -2.73 -3.90
N THR A 56 15.46 -3.34 -2.99
CA THR A 56 15.70 -3.33 -1.55
C THR A 56 15.67 -4.74 -0.99
N THR A 57 16.25 -4.95 0.19
CA THR A 57 16.45 -6.31 0.74
C THR A 57 15.95 -6.49 2.17
N ARG A 58 15.68 -5.41 2.89
CA ARG A 58 15.40 -5.41 4.34
C ARG A 58 14.16 -4.60 4.71
N VAL A 59 13.95 -3.42 4.14
CA VAL A 59 12.84 -2.53 4.53
C VAL A 59 11.49 -3.21 4.26
N ARG A 60 10.53 -3.04 5.18
CA ARG A 60 9.15 -3.40 4.88
C ARG A 60 8.55 -2.43 3.87
N LEU A 61 7.70 -2.94 2.98
CA LEU A 61 7.14 -2.18 1.87
C LEU A 61 5.63 -2.25 1.92
N GLY A 62 4.94 -1.10 1.84
CA GLY A 62 3.48 -1.12 1.86
C GLY A 62 2.83 0.14 1.35
N THR A 63 1.51 0.08 1.26
CA THR A 63 0.68 1.27 1.07
C THR A 63 0.39 1.93 2.41
N LEU A 64 0.18 3.24 2.41
CA LEU A 64 -0.42 3.95 3.54
C LEU A 64 -1.36 5.04 2.98
N LEU A 65 -2.58 4.69 2.56
CA LEU A 65 -3.21 3.37 2.63
C LEU A 65 -3.92 3.00 1.31
N THR A 66 -4.23 1.71 1.13
CA THR A 66 -5.07 1.24 0.01
C THR A 66 -6.56 1.52 0.31
N PRO A 67 -7.26 2.32 -0.52
CA PRO A 67 -8.67 2.65 -0.32
C PRO A 67 -9.57 1.46 -0.73
N LEU A 68 -9.58 0.40 0.07
CA LEU A 68 -10.19 -0.89 -0.27
C LEU A 68 -11.66 -0.80 -0.76
N PRO A 69 -12.52 0.09 -0.25
CA PRO A 69 -13.91 0.21 -0.72
C PRO A 69 -14.05 0.58 -2.20
N TRP A 70 -13.01 1.15 -2.80
CA TRP A 70 -12.95 1.55 -4.22
C TRP A 70 -12.12 0.56 -5.07
N ARG A 71 -11.72 -0.58 -4.47
CA ARG A 71 -10.90 -1.59 -5.12
C ARG A 71 -11.68 -2.88 -5.25
N ARG A 72 -11.20 -3.75 -6.15
CA ARG A 72 -11.64 -5.14 -6.23
C ARG A 72 -10.83 -5.95 -5.20
N PRO A 73 -11.41 -6.48 -4.10
CA PRO A 73 -10.62 -7.07 -3.03
C PRO A 73 -9.78 -8.26 -3.49
N TRP A 74 -10.30 -9.10 -4.40
CA TRP A 74 -9.53 -10.22 -4.99
C TRP A 74 -8.31 -9.76 -5.80
N LYS A 75 -8.37 -8.55 -6.39
CA LYS A 75 -7.21 -7.98 -7.10
C LYS A 75 -6.17 -7.48 -6.10
N VAL A 76 -6.60 -6.81 -5.03
CA VAL A 76 -5.72 -6.38 -3.94
C VAL A 76 -5.03 -7.58 -3.28
N ALA A 77 -5.77 -8.68 -3.04
CA ALA A 77 -5.20 -9.94 -2.52
C ALA A 77 -4.05 -10.44 -3.39
N SER A 78 -4.23 -10.46 -4.72
CA SER A 78 -3.21 -10.89 -5.67
C SER A 78 -2.02 -9.92 -5.74
N GLN A 79 -2.27 -8.60 -5.68
CA GLN A 79 -1.21 -7.59 -5.69
C GLN A 79 -0.33 -7.69 -4.43
N ALA A 80 -0.95 -7.78 -3.26
CA ALA A 80 -0.25 -7.95 -1.99
C ALA A 80 0.52 -9.28 -1.92
N ALA A 81 -0.06 -10.40 -2.38
CA ALA A 81 0.65 -11.67 -2.44
C ALA A 81 1.86 -11.62 -3.40
N THR A 82 1.72 -10.93 -4.54
CA THR A 82 2.83 -10.73 -5.48
C THR A 82 3.96 -9.91 -4.85
N LEU A 83 3.61 -8.80 -4.20
CA LEU A 83 4.60 -7.96 -3.49
C LEU A 83 5.28 -8.76 -2.37
N ASP A 84 4.53 -9.56 -1.62
CA ASP A 84 5.08 -10.39 -0.54
C ASP A 84 6.12 -11.38 -1.08
N GLN A 85 5.81 -12.08 -2.18
CA GLN A 85 6.74 -13.00 -2.82
C GLN A 85 7.98 -12.30 -3.39
N LEU A 86 7.80 -11.19 -4.11
CA LEU A 86 8.92 -10.43 -4.69
C LEU A 86 9.82 -9.81 -3.62
N SER A 87 9.24 -9.39 -2.49
CA SER A 87 9.98 -8.77 -1.40
C SER A 87 10.57 -9.80 -0.42
N GLY A 88 10.17 -11.08 -0.49
CA GLY A 88 10.60 -12.11 0.45
C GLY A 88 9.97 -11.96 1.83
N GLY A 89 8.66 -11.69 1.90
CA GLY A 89 7.91 -11.61 3.15
C GLY A 89 7.92 -10.23 3.82
N ARG A 90 8.25 -9.17 3.07
CA ARG A 90 8.38 -7.79 3.59
C ARG A 90 7.16 -6.91 3.30
N ALA A 91 6.11 -7.46 2.68
CA ALA A 91 4.92 -6.69 2.33
C ALA A 91 4.10 -6.29 3.57
N ILE A 92 3.54 -5.09 3.54
CA ILE A 92 2.52 -4.61 4.47
C ILE A 92 1.34 -4.12 3.62
N LEU A 93 0.18 -4.74 3.79
CA LEU A 93 -1.07 -4.22 3.27
C LEU A 93 -1.78 -3.41 4.37
N ALA A 94 -1.78 -2.09 4.22
CA ALA A 94 -2.63 -1.20 5.02
C ALA A 94 -3.86 -0.80 4.22
N VAL A 95 -5.04 -0.97 4.80
CA VAL A 95 -6.33 -0.67 4.16
C VAL A 95 -7.11 0.35 4.96
N GLY A 96 -8.01 1.07 4.29
CA GLY A 96 -8.88 2.05 4.92
C GLY A 96 -9.92 2.61 3.95
N LEU A 97 -10.65 3.63 4.40
CA LEU A 97 -11.84 4.14 3.72
C LEU A 97 -11.55 5.02 2.48
N GLY A 98 -10.29 5.39 2.26
CA GLY A 98 -9.90 6.41 1.26
C GLY A 98 -10.08 7.85 1.75
N ALA A 99 -9.47 8.81 1.05
CA ALA A 99 -9.39 10.21 1.46
C ALA A 99 -10.57 11.06 0.93
N TYR A 100 -10.91 12.14 1.62
CA TYR A 100 -12.01 13.02 1.22
C TYR A 100 -11.82 13.74 -0.12
N PRO A 101 -10.63 14.27 -0.44
CA PRO A 101 -10.38 14.91 -1.75
C PRO A 101 -10.63 13.98 -2.94
N ASP A 102 -10.37 12.68 -2.76
CA ASP A 102 -10.56 11.68 -3.81
C ASP A 102 -12.04 11.49 -4.19
N MET A 103 -12.94 11.73 -3.24
CA MET A 103 -14.38 11.61 -3.44
C MET A 103 -14.96 12.73 -4.30
N GLU A 104 -14.30 13.88 -4.38
CA GLU A 104 -14.77 15.04 -5.13
C GLU A 104 -14.35 14.98 -6.62
N MET A 105 -13.57 13.98 -7.03
CA MET A 105 -13.05 13.84 -8.39
C MET A 105 -14.03 13.24 -9.41
N GLY A 106 -15.24 12.87 -8.99
CA GLY A 106 -16.27 12.35 -9.92
C GLY A 106 -15.94 10.97 -10.52
N THR A 107 -15.19 10.14 -9.80
CA THR A 107 -14.77 8.79 -10.22
C THR A 107 -15.92 7.79 -10.37
N GLY A 108 -17.10 8.12 -9.85
CA GLY A 108 -18.25 7.20 -9.76
C GLY A 108 -18.13 6.21 -8.59
N GLU A 109 -17.10 6.34 -7.77
CA GLU A 109 -16.91 5.52 -6.58
C GLU A 109 -17.87 5.91 -5.46
N VAL A 110 -18.13 4.96 -4.56
CA VAL A 110 -19.00 5.19 -3.40
C VAL A 110 -18.40 6.22 -2.46
N VAL A 111 -19.16 7.28 -2.18
CA VAL A 111 -18.75 8.35 -1.26
C VAL A 111 -19.33 8.20 0.14
N ASP A 112 -20.49 7.53 0.25
CA ASP A 112 -21.15 7.31 1.54
C ASP A 112 -20.20 6.60 2.51
N ARG A 113 -20.09 7.15 3.72
CA ARG A 113 -19.10 6.69 4.70
C ARG A 113 -19.47 5.35 5.31
N ARG A 114 -20.76 5.09 5.52
CA ARG A 114 -21.24 3.82 6.10
C ARG A 114 -21.03 2.70 5.08
N GLU A 115 -21.46 2.90 3.84
CA GLU A 115 -21.30 1.92 2.78
C GLU A 115 -19.82 1.59 2.53
N ARG A 116 -18.93 2.59 2.59
CA ARG A 116 -17.48 2.32 2.50
C ARG A 116 -16.93 1.52 3.68
N ALA A 117 -17.43 1.73 4.90
CA ALA A 117 -17.00 0.95 6.05
C ALA A 117 -17.45 -0.52 5.91
N GLU A 118 -18.68 -0.76 5.46
CA GLU A 118 -19.20 -2.10 5.20
C GLU A 118 -18.38 -2.81 4.10
N ARG A 119 -18.08 -2.13 2.99
CA ARG A 119 -17.22 -2.67 1.92
C ARG A 119 -15.78 -2.92 2.37
N LEU A 120 -15.25 -2.12 3.29
CA LEU A 120 -13.92 -2.32 3.87
C LEU A 120 -13.88 -3.63 4.66
N ASP A 121 -14.86 -3.85 5.54
CA ASP A 121 -14.96 -5.06 6.36
C ASP A 121 -15.12 -6.32 5.48
N GLU A 122 -16.06 -6.30 4.53
CA GLU A 122 -16.27 -7.38 3.57
C GLU A 122 -15.00 -7.68 2.75
N GLY A 123 -14.31 -6.63 2.31
CA GLY A 123 -13.07 -6.75 1.54
C GLY A 123 -11.95 -7.39 2.35
N ILE A 124 -11.80 -7.02 3.62
CA ILE A 124 -10.80 -7.60 4.52
C ILE A 124 -11.07 -9.10 4.72
N ASP A 125 -12.32 -9.48 4.96
CA ASP A 125 -12.72 -10.87 5.18
C ASP A 125 -12.49 -11.74 3.93
N LEU A 126 -12.82 -11.20 2.75
CA LEU A 126 -12.55 -11.88 1.49
C LEU A 126 -11.04 -12.06 1.24
N ILE A 127 -10.24 -11.01 1.45
CA ILE A 127 -8.77 -11.09 1.28
C ILE A 127 -8.18 -12.16 2.19
N ARG A 128 -8.56 -12.18 3.47
CA ARG A 128 -8.09 -13.19 4.43
C ARG A 128 -8.46 -14.60 3.99
N THR A 129 -9.66 -14.79 3.47
CA THR A 129 -10.13 -16.09 2.96
C THR A 129 -9.31 -16.54 1.75
N LEU A 130 -8.93 -15.62 0.85
CA LEU A 130 -8.15 -15.93 -0.34
C LEU A 130 -6.68 -16.29 -0.05
N TRP A 131 -6.16 -15.92 1.13
CA TRP A 131 -4.79 -16.22 1.55
C TRP A 131 -4.67 -17.43 2.48
N ALA A 132 -5.79 -17.95 2.98
CA ALA A 132 -5.83 -19.13 3.84
C ALA A 132 -5.49 -20.41 3.05
#